data_AF-A0A1X7UYI8-F1
#
_entry.id   AF-A0A1X7UYI8-F1
#
_cell.length_a   1.000
_cell.length_b   1.000
_cell.length_c   1.000
_cell.angle_alpha   90.00
_cell.angle_beta   90.00
_cell.angle_gamma   90.00
#
_symmetry.space_group_name_H-M   'P 1'
#
loop_
_entity.id
_entity.type
_entity.pdbx_description
1 polymer ?
#
loop_
_entity_poly.entity_id
_entity_poly.type
_entity_poly.pdbx_seq_one_letter_code
_entity_poly.pdbx_strand_id
1 'polypeptide(L)'
;MLEGWEIGRERLHFVIKDNAANMKKAMTDASFSSFGCFLKTLQLIAGVVQLLAICRKLVGHFKHSTVAYQALHEIQEHLSLPPHHLQQDVKTRWNSSLYMVKSVIERKIALAAYAIVKEIPILTPTQIDLA
;
A
#
# COMPACT_ATOMS: atom_id res chain seq x y z
N MET A 1 7.22 -31.13 -0.74
CA MET A 1 6.19 -30.27 -1.39
C MET A 1 5.85 -30.78 -2.78
N LEU A 2 6.80 -30.87 -3.72
CA LEU A 2 6.55 -31.42 -5.08
C LEU A 2 6.33 -32.95 -5.09
N GLU A 3 7.03 -33.67 -4.20
CA GLU A 3 6.90 -35.12 -4.04
C GLU A 3 5.47 -35.54 -3.63
N GLY A 4 4.79 -34.73 -2.81
CA GLY A 4 3.39 -34.99 -2.43
C GLY A 4 2.38 -34.76 -3.56
N TRP A 5 2.83 -34.22 -4.69
CA TRP A 5 2.05 -34.01 -5.90
C TRP A 5 2.58 -34.85 -7.07
N GLU A 6 3.54 -35.76 -6.79
CA GLU A 6 4.19 -36.62 -7.80
C GLU A 6 4.82 -35.82 -8.96
N ILE A 7 5.25 -34.58 -8.70
CA ILE A 7 5.92 -33.73 -9.67
C ILE A 7 7.43 -33.92 -9.54
N GLY A 8 8.02 -34.63 -10.50
CA GLY A 8 9.47 -34.75 -10.61
C GLY A 8 10.16 -33.44 -11.00
N ARG A 9 11.41 -33.27 -10.57
CA ARG A 9 12.18 -32.02 -10.78
C ARG A 9 12.45 -31.74 -12.26
N GLU A 10 12.48 -32.77 -13.09
CA GLU A 10 12.64 -32.68 -14.54
C GLU A 10 11.50 -31.95 -15.24
N ARG A 11 10.31 -31.88 -14.61
CA ARG A 11 9.15 -31.16 -15.13
C ARG A 11 9.11 -29.70 -14.67
N LEU A 12 10.03 -29.30 -13.79
CA LEU A 12 10.11 -27.95 -13.23
C LEU A 12 11.10 -27.10 -14.02
N HIS A 13 10.61 -26.26 -14.93
CA HIS A 13 11.46 -25.38 -15.74
C HIS A 13 11.92 -24.14 -14.97
N PHE A 14 11.00 -23.46 -14.28
CA PHE A 14 11.31 -22.30 -13.46
C PHE A 14 10.20 -22.05 -12.42
N VAL A 15 10.56 -21.38 -11.33
CA VAL A 15 9.63 -20.93 -10.29
C VAL A 15 9.53 -19.41 -10.31
N ILE A 16 8.31 -18.86 -10.40
CA ILE A 16 8.07 -17.45 -10.11
C ILE A 16 7.85 -17.32 -8.62
N LYS A 17 8.70 -16.55 -7.94
CA LYS A 17 8.64 -16.34 -6.48
C LYS A 17 8.45 -14.87 -6.12
N ASP A 18 7.96 -14.63 -4.92
CA ASP A 18 8.09 -13.31 -4.29
C ASP A 18 9.59 -12.93 -4.16
N ASN A 19 9.89 -11.64 -4.20
CA ASN A 19 11.24 -11.12 -4.01
C ASN A 19 11.66 -11.01 -2.53
N ALA A 20 10.79 -11.38 -1.59
CA ALA A 20 11.09 -11.44 -0.16
C ALA A 20 12.30 -12.33 0.13
N ALA A 21 13.09 -11.95 1.14
CA ALA A 21 14.36 -12.60 1.47
C ALA A 21 14.20 -14.09 1.82
N ASN A 22 13.13 -14.44 2.54
CA ASN A 22 12.80 -15.82 2.87
C ASN A 22 12.47 -16.66 1.62
N MET A 23 11.75 -16.10 0.65
CA MET A 23 11.44 -16.79 -0.61
C MET A 23 12.66 -16.93 -1.50
N LYS A 24 13.56 -15.94 -1.51
CA LYS A 24 14.87 -16.07 -2.17
C LYS A 24 15.67 -17.22 -1.56
N LYS A 25 15.82 -17.24 -0.22
CA LYS A 25 16.53 -18.30 0.49
C LYS A 25 15.93 -19.67 0.24
N ALA A 26 14.60 -19.81 0.33
CA ALA A 26 13.92 -21.08 0.09
C ALA A 26 14.18 -21.66 -1.31
N MET A 27 14.21 -20.81 -2.35
CA MET A 27 14.52 -21.29 -3.72
C MET A 27 16.00 -21.63 -3.89
N THR A 28 16.90 -20.89 -3.25
CA THR A 28 18.34 -21.22 -3.22
C THR A 28 18.59 -22.55 -2.51
N ASP A 29 18.02 -22.74 -1.33
CA ASP A 29 18.15 -23.97 -0.54
C ASP A 29 17.54 -25.19 -1.26
N ALA A 30 16.50 -24.98 -2.06
CA ALA A 30 15.88 -26.03 -2.89
C ALA A 30 16.60 -26.29 -4.22
N SER A 31 17.62 -25.48 -4.57
CA SER A 31 18.31 -25.50 -5.86
C SER A 31 17.36 -25.34 -7.06
N PHE A 32 16.32 -24.52 -6.93
CA PHE A 32 15.37 -24.26 -8.01
C PHE A 32 15.74 -23.00 -8.79
N SER A 33 15.79 -23.13 -10.13
CA SER A 33 15.83 -21.98 -11.03
C SER A 33 14.57 -21.14 -10.82
N SER A 34 14.73 -19.86 -10.48
CA SER A 34 13.60 -19.03 -10.12
C SER A 34 13.76 -17.57 -10.54
N PHE A 35 12.64 -16.99 -10.97
CA PHE A 35 12.52 -15.57 -11.29
C PHE A 35 11.74 -14.83 -10.21
N GLY A 36 12.07 -13.55 -10.04
CA GLY A 36 11.28 -12.65 -9.22
C GLY A 36 9.94 -12.33 -9.88
N CYS A 37 8.90 -12.19 -9.09
CA CYS A 37 7.60 -11.71 -9.57
C CYS A 37 7.72 -10.27 -10.11
N PHE A 38 7.39 -10.07 -11.39
CA PHE A 38 7.45 -8.78 -12.08
C PHE A 38 6.62 -7.68 -11.39
N LEU A 39 5.46 -8.05 -10.83
CA LEU A 39 4.60 -7.14 -10.08
C LEU A 39 5.34 -6.50 -8.89
N LYS A 40 6.25 -7.25 -8.25
CA LYS A 40 7.05 -6.72 -7.15
C LYS A 40 8.11 -5.74 -7.61
N THR A 41 8.67 -5.97 -8.81
CA THR A 41 9.61 -5.05 -9.45
C THR A 41 8.93 -3.75 -9.84
N LEU A 42 7.70 -3.80 -10.38
CA LEU A 42 6.89 -2.60 -10.67
C LEU A 42 6.61 -1.77 -9.42
N GLN A 43 6.27 -2.42 -8.30
CA GLN A 43 6.04 -1.73 -7.02
C GLN A 43 7.31 -1.02 -6.48
N LEU A 44 8.49 -1.40 -6.96
CA LEU A 44 9.79 -0.86 -6.50
C LEU A 44 10.25 0.39 -7.25
N ILE A 45 9.59 0.79 -8.34
CA ILE A 45 9.95 1.98 -9.10
C ILE A 45 9.81 3.22 -8.19
N ALA A 46 10.90 4.00 -8.07
CA ALA A 46 11.18 4.89 -6.93
C ALA A 46 10.08 5.91 -6.56
N GLY A 47 9.24 6.34 -7.51
CA GLY A 47 8.12 7.25 -7.23
C GLY A 47 6.96 6.60 -6.47
N VAL A 48 6.67 5.32 -6.73
CA VAL A 48 5.57 4.60 -6.07
C VAL A 48 5.90 4.33 -4.61
N VAL A 49 7.17 4.07 -4.28
CA VAL A 49 7.59 3.81 -2.91
C VAL A 49 7.45 5.06 -2.02
N GLN A 50 7.83 6.23 -2.52
CA GLN A 50 7.70 7.49 -1.80
C GLN A 50 6.23 7.87 -1.58
N LEU A 51 5.40 7.80 -2.62
CA LEU A 51 3.96 8.04 -2.51
C LEU A 51 3.31 7.11 -1.48
N LEU A 52 3.62 5.81 -1.53
CA LEU A 52 3.10 4.85 -0.56
C LEU A 52 3.54 5.15 0.86
N ALA A 53 4.77 5.64 1.07
CA ALA A 53 5.23 6.04 2.40
C ALA A 53 4.42 7.23 2.94
N ILE A 54 4.13 8.23 2.10
CA ILE A 54 3.28 9.38 2.46
C ILE A 54 1.86 8.91 2.78
N CYS A 55 1.23 8.12 1.91
CA CYS A 55 -0.10 7.59 2.14
C CYS A 55 -0.18 6.76 3.43
N ARG A 56 0.82 5.92 3.73
CA ARG A 56 0.84 5.13 4.98
C ARG A 56 0.94 6.01 6.21
N LYS A 57 1.78 7.06 6.20
CA LYS A 57 1.87 8.01 7.31
C LYS A 57 0.55 8.73 7.53
N LEU A 58 -0.07 9.17 6.44
CA LEU A 58 -1.36 9.86 6.47
C LEU A 58 -2.47 8.96 7.04
N VAL A 59 -2.66 7.78 6.45
CA VAL A 59 -3.68 6.82 6.91
C VAL A 59 -3.40 6.38 8.34
N GLY A 60 -2.12 6.19 8.71
CA GLY A 60 -1.70 5.89 10.08
C GLY A 60 -2.15 6.96 11.08
N HIS A 61 -1.96 8.25 10.77
CA HIS A 61 -2.39 9.35 11.64
C HIS A 61 -3.88 9.24 12.01
N PHE A 62 -4.75 9.07 11.02
CA PHE A 62 -6.20 8.96 11.26
C PHE A 62 -6.61 7.62 11.88
N LYS A 63 -5.85 6.54 11.68
CA LYS A 63 -6.12 5.26 12.33
C LYS A 63 -5.73 5.25 13.81
N HIS A 64 -4.70 5.99 14.18
CA HIS A 64 -4.21 6.05 15.56
C HIS A 64 -4.90 7.11 16.42
N SER A 65 -5.45 8.17 15.81
CA SER A 65 -6.10 9.26 16.52
C SER A 65 -7.60 9.28 16.26
N THR A 66 -8.38 8.87 17.25
CA THR A 66 -9.85 8.97 17.22
C THR A 66 -10.31 10.42 17.07
N VAL A 67 -9.59 11.36 17.67
CA VAL A 67 -9.85 12.81 17.56
C VAL A 67 -9.64 13.30 16.13
N ALA A 68 -8.54 12.91 15.49
CA ALA A 68 -8.29 13.25 14.08
C ALA A 68 -9.33 12.62 13.16
N TYR A 69 -9.71 11.38 13.46
CA TYR A 69 -10.74 10.66 12.72
C TYR A 69 -12.11 11.36 12.80
N GLN A 70 -12.52 11.79 13.99
CA GLN A 70 -13.75 12.53 14.21
C GLN A 70 -13.73 13.88 13.49
N ALA A 71 -12.64 14.63 13.62
CA ALA A 71 -12.51 15.92 12.92
C ALA A 71 -12.57 15.79 11.39
N LEU A 72 -11.99 14.72 10.82
CA LEU A 72 -12.13 14.44 9.39
C LEU A 72 -13.59 14.14 9.02
N HIS A 73 -14.30 13.39 9.86
CA HIS A 73 -15.71 13.06 9.66
C HIS A 73 -16.59 14.31 9.70
N GLU A 74 -16.39 15.19 10.69
CA GLU A 74 -17.09 16.48 10.79
C GLU A 74 -16.87 17.35 9.55
N ILE A 75 -15.64 17.39 9.01
CA ILE A 75 -15.35 18.09 7.76
C ILE A 75 -16.08 17.46 6.57
N GLN A 76 -16.14 16.13 6.51
CA GLN A 76 -16.90 15.44 5.45
C GLN A 76 -18.38 15.79 5.52
N GLU A 77 -18.98 15.80 6.71
CA GLU A 77 -20.38 16.21 6.90
C GLU A 77 -20.60 17.67 6.51
N HIS A 78 -19.74 18.58 6.96
CA HIS A 78 -19.85 20.00 6.65
C HIS A 78 -19.75 20.30 5.15
N LEU A 79 -18.92 19.54 4.43
CA LEU A 79 -18.75 19.64 2.98
C LEU A 79 -19.75 18.78 2.19
N SER A 80 -20.71 18.12 2.87
CA SER A 80 -21.66 17.17 2.25
C SER A 80 -20.97 16.07 1.43
N LEU A 81 -19.77 15.66 1.84
CA LEU A 81 -19.01 14.57 1.24
C LEU A 81 -19.41 13.22 1.86
N PRO A 82 -19.35 12.12 1.10
CA PRO A 82 -19.60 10.80 1.66
C PRO A 82 -18.68 10.51 2.87
N PRO A 83 -19.19 9.95 3.98
CA PRO A 83 -18.44 9.67 5.21
C PRO A 83 -17.60 8.40 5.05
N HIS A 84 -16.65 8.51 4.16
CA HIS A 84 -15.90 7.42 3.59
C HIS A 84 -14.57 7.26 4.38
N HIS A 85 -14.28 6.07 4.90
CA HIS A 85 -13.07 5.81 5.69
C HIS A 85 -11.81 5.70 4.80
N LEU A 86 -10.65 6.10 5.34
CA LEU A 86 -9.35 5.79 4.73
C LEU A 86 -9.00 4.30 4.88
N GLN A 87 -8.52 3.70 3.80
CA GLN A 87 -8.15 2.28 3.78
C GLN A 87 -6.65 2.09 4.02
N GLN A 88 -6.30 1.24 4.98
CA GLN A 88 -4.91 0.86 5.23
C GLN A 88 -4.48 -0.26 4.29
N ASP A 89 -3.25 -0.22 3.81
CA ASP A 89 -2.69 -1.30 3.01
C ASP A 89 -2.23 -2.49 3.87
N VAL A 90 -2.23 -3.67 3.26
CA VAL A 90 -1.88 -4.95 3.88
C VAL A 90 -0.78 -5.57 3.03
N LYS A 91 0.42 -5.70 3.58
CA LYS A 91 1.63 -6.12 2.85
C LYS A 91 1.46 -7.41 2.03
N THR A 92 0.63 -8.33 2.51
CA THR A 92 0.38 -9.64 1.89
C THR A 92 -0.75 -9.65 0.86
N ARG A 93 -1.53 -8.57 0.73
CA ARG A 93 -2.65 -8.47 -0.22
C ARG A 93 -2.30 -7.53 -1.37
N TRP A 94 -2.15 -8.09 -2.57
CA TRP A 94 -1.58 -7.42 -3.75
C TRP A 94 -2.24 -6.09 -4.11
N ASN A 95 -3.57 -5.97 -3.99
CA ASN A 95 -4.30 -4.73 -4.32
C ASN A 95 -4.41 -3.71 -3.18
N SER A 96 -3.99 -4.06 -1.96
CA SER A 96 -4.29 -3.23 -0.80
C SER A 96 -3.62 -1.85 -0.87
N SER A 97 -2.39 -1.77 -1.39
CA SER A 97 -1.69 -0.50 -1.59
C SER A 97 -2.39 0.38 -2.64
N LEU A 98 -2.91 -0.21 -3.71
CA LEU A 98 -3.71 0.49 -4.72
C LEU A 98 -4.99 1.07 -4.10
N TYR A 99 -5.73 0.26 -3.33
CA TYR A 99 -6.96 0.72 -2.68
C TYR A 99 -6.71 1.80 -1.63
N MET A 100 -5.59 1.73 -0.90
CA MET A 100 -5.19 2.80 0.02
C MET A 100 -4.98 4.11 -0.74
N VAL A 101 -4.18 4.13 -1.81
CA VAL A 101 -3.94 5.33 -2.62
C VAL A 101 -5.26 5.86 -3.20
N LYS A 102 -6.10 4.98 -3.75
CA LYS A 102 -7.42 5.37 -4.28
C LYS A 102 -8.28 6.02 -3.19
N SER A 103 -8.31 5.46 -1.98
CA SER A 103 -9.09 6.01 -0.88
C SER A 103 -8.62 7.42 -0.47
N VAL A 104 -7.31 7.68 -0.51
CA VAL A 104 -6.72 9.00 -0.23
C VAL A 104 -7.14 10.00 -1.30
N ILE A 105 -7.01 9.63 -2.59
CA ILE A 105 -7.37 10.51 -3.72
C ILE A 105 -8.86 10.88 -3.68
N GLU A 106 -9.74 9.89 -3.46
CA GLU A 106 -11.19 10.11 -3.35
C GLU A 106 -11.59 11.09 -2.23
N ARG A 107 -10.76 11.21 -1.18
CA ARG A 107 -11.01 12.07 -0.01
C ARG A 107 -10.11 13.30 0.03
N LYS A 108 -9.40 13.62 -1.06
CA LYS A 108 -8.40 14.69 -1.10
C LYS A 108 -8.94 16.05 -0.64
N ILE A 109 -10.20 16.36 -0.94
CA ILE A 109 -10.85 17.62 -0.56
C ILE A 109 -11.00 17.73 0.96
N ALA A 110 -11.55 16.69 1.61
CA ALA A 110 -11.69 16.65 3.06
C ALA A 110 -10.33 16.67 3.77
N LEU A 111 -9.34 15.96 3.21
CA LEU A 111 -7.97 15.94 3.74
C LEU A 111 -7.28 17.30 3.63
N ALA A 112 -7.46 18.01 2.51
CA ALA A 112 -6.93 19.35 2.31
C ALA A 112 -7.56 20.35 3.28
N ALA A 113 -8.89 20.31 3.45
CA ALA A 113 -9.59 21.14 4.43
C ALA A 113 -9.10 20.87 5.87
N TYR A 114 -8.91 19.59 6.23
CA TYR A 114 -8.36 19.21 7.54
C TYR A 114 -6.93 19.74 7.76
N ALA A 115 -6.08 19.69 6.72
CA ALA A 115 -4.72 20.21 6.78
C ALA A 115 -4.66 21.71 7.07
N ILE A 116 -5.57 22.48 6.46
CA ILE A 116 -5.70 23.94 6.68
C ILE A 116 -6.09 24.23 8.13
N VAL A 117 -7.03 23.46 8.70
CA VAL A 117 -7.56 23.70 10.05
C VAL A 117 -6.59 23.29 11.17
N LYS A 118 -5.76 22.26 10.95
CA LYS A 118 -4.93 21.63 12.00
C LYS A 118 -3.41 21.79 11.82
N GLU A 119 -2.95 22.52 10.80
CA GLU A 119 -1.53 22.75 10.47
C GLU A 119 -0.66 21.47 10.54
N ILE A 120 -1.05 20.41 9.82
CA ILE A 120 -0.33 19.14 9.87
C ILE A 120 0.82 19.13 8.86
N PRO A 121 2.09 18.95 9.29
CA PRO A 121 3.25 19.03 8.39
C PRO A 121 3.34 17.89 7.35
N ILE A 122 2.55 16.82 7.50
CA ILE A 122 2.48 15.67 6.57
C ILE A 122 1.53 15.96 5.39
N LEU A 123 0.78 17.06 5.43
CA LEU A 123 -0.22 17.46 4.44
C LEU A 123 0.09 18.87 3.95
N THR A 124 1.28 19.08 3.39
CA THR A 124 1.53 20.35 2.68
C THR A 124 0.83 20.32 1.31
N PRO A 125 0.33 21.48 0.82
CA PRO A 125 -0.38 21.56 -0.48
C PRO A 125 0.39 20.91 -1.64
N THR A 126 1.72 21.04 -1.63
CA THR A 126 2.64 20.42 -2.61
C THR A 126 2.65 18.89 -2.63
N GLN A 127 2.17 18.22 -1.58
CA GLN A 127 2.08 16.75 -1.52
C GLN A 127 0.71 16.22 -1.99
N ILE A 128 -0.32 17.08 -2.02
CA ILE A 128 -1.67 16.74 -2.47
C ILE A 128 -1.83 16.97 -3.99
N ASP A 129 -1.07 17.92 -4.55
CA ASP A 129 -1.12 18.32 -5.97
C ASP A 129 -0.28 17.43 -6.92
N LEU A 130 0.35 16.36 -6.43
CA LEU A 130 1.16 15.43 -7.24
C LEU A 130 0.34 14.30 -7.90
N ALA A 131 -0.96 14.51 -8.11
CA ALA A 131 -1.85 13.55 -8.79
C ALA A 131 -2.42 14.13 -10.10
#